data_AF-A0A7V0WWU3-F1
#
_entry.id   AF-A0A7V0WWU3-F1
#
_cell.length_a   1.000
_cell.length_b   1.000
_cell.length_c   1.000
_cell.angle_alpha   90.00
_cell.angle_beta   90.00
_cell.angle_gamma   90.00
#
_symmetry.space_group_name_H-M   'P 1'
#
loop_
_entity.id
_entity.type
_entity.pdbx_description
1 polymer ?
#
loop_
_entity_poly.entity_id
_entity_poly.type
_entity_poly.pdbx_seq_one_letter_code
_entity_poly.pdbx_strand_id
1 'polypeptide(L)' 'MRRLMILLVAGFFLGSGAGFAGEKRALTFDDLIACKRLKDPQISPDGKQIAFTVQTMNEAENSSRTDIYLIS' A
#
# COMPACT_ATOMS: atom_id res chain seq x y z
N MET A 1 -8.17 42.81 22.21
CA MET A 1 -7.76 41.45 22.62
C MET A 1 -8.44 40.34 21.80
N ARG A 2 -9.77 40.15 21.84
CA ARG A 2 -10.47 39.02 21.15
C ARG A 2 -10.32 38.99 19.61
N ARG A 3 -10.30 40.15 18.94
CA ARG A 3 -10.12 40.25 17.47
C ARG A 3 -8.70 39.88 17.00
N LEU A 4 -7.70 40.06 17.87
CA LEU A 4 -6.31 39.72 17.59
C LEU A 4 -6.06 38.21 17.69
N MET A 5 -6.78 37.52 18.60
CA MET A 5 -6.73 36.05 18.70
C MET A 5 -7.39 35.36 17.50
N ILE A 6 -8.43 35.94 16.90
CA ILE A 6 -9.13 35.34 15.73
C ILE A 6 -8.23 35.35 14.49
N LEU A 7 -7.42 36.40 14.30
CA LEU A 7 -6.47 36.49 13.18
C LEU A 7 -5.29 35.51 13.33
N LEU A 8 -4.86 35.24 14.57
CA LEU A 8 -3.81 34.27 14.89
C LEU A 8 -4.25 32.81 14.64
N VAL A 9 -5.50 32.48 14.95
CA VAL A 9 -6.08 31.14 14.70
C VAL A 9 -6.34 30.90 13.21
N ALA A 10 -6.76 31.93 12.46
CA ALA A 10 -6.94 31.82 11.01
C ALA A 10 -5.61 31.63 10.26
N GLY A 11 -4.51 32.24 10.74
CA GLY A 11 -3.17 32.05 10.18
C GLY A 11 -2.60 30.64 10.39
N PHE A 12 -2.96 29.98 11.49
CA PHE A 12 -2.49 28.61 11.78
C PHE A 12 -3.14 27.55 10.86
N PHE A 13 -4.31 27.83 10.30
CA PHE A 13 -5.02 26.89 9.41
C PHE A 13 -4.55 26.94 7.93
N LEU A 14 -3.78 27.96 7.53
CA LEU A 14 -3.33 28.13 6.14
C LEU A 14 -2.00 27.41 5.83
N GLY A 15 -1.30 26.89 6.83
CA GLY A 15 0.05 26.31 6.67
C GLY A 15 0.12 24.79 6.46
N SER A 16 -0.97 24.04 6.64
CA SER A 16 -0.93 22.56 6.69
C SER A 16 -1.17 21.86 5.34
N GLY A 17 -1.12 22.59 4.23
CA GLY A 17 -1.41 22.07 2.88
C GLY A 17 -0.21 21.54 2.10
N ALA A 18 0.99 21.51 2.67
CA ALA A 18 2.13 20.86 2.02
C ALA A 18 1.95 19.34 2.12
N GLY A 19 1.21 18.76 1.17
CA GLY A 19 1.14 17.31 1.01
C GLY A 19 2.55 16.75 0.92
N PHE A 20 2.86 15.75 1.75
CA PHE A 20 4.11 15.00 1.66
C PHE A 20 4.15 14.27 0.32
N ALA A 21 4.68 14.93 -0.71
CA ALA A 21 5.11 14.27 -1.91
C ALA A 21 6.40 13.53 -1.57
N GLY A 22 6.26 12.25 -1.20
CA GLY A 22 7.41 11.37 -1.00
C GLY A 22 8.29 11.35 -2.24
N GLU A 23 9.61 11.41 -2.03
CA GLU A 23 10.59 11.37 -3.10
C GLU A 23 10.44 10.06 -3.88
N LYS A 24 10.08 10.17 -5.17
CA LYS A 24 9.94 9.00 -6.04
C LYS A 24 11.33 8.56 -6.47
N ARG A 25 11.69 7.31 -6.18
CA ARG A 25 12.92 6.69 -6.69
C ARG A 25 12.65 5.82 -7.91
N ALA A 26 13.69 5.58 -8.71
CA ALA A 26 13.63 4.61 -9.79
C ALA A 26 13.40 3.19 -9.26
N LEU A 27 12.70 2.38 -10.05
CA LEU A 27 12.49 0.95 -9.78
C LEU A 27 13.83 0.22 -9.93
N THR A 28 14.17 -0.60 -8.95
CA THR A 28 15.37 -1.46 -8.99
C THR A 28 14.98 -2.90 -9.29
N PHE A 29 15.98 -3.75 -9.54
CA PHE A 29 15.76 -5.18 -9.67
C PHE A 29 15.19 -5.78 -8.38
N ASP A 30 15.67 -5.35 -7.22
CA ASP A 30 15.19 -5.81 -5.91
C ASP A 30 13.69 -5.55 -5.72
N ASP A 31 13.17 -4.45 -6.27
CA ASP A 31 11.73 -4.16 -6.26
C ASP A 31 10.92 -5.20 -7.05
N LEU A 32 11.46 -5.65 -8.19
CA LEU A 32 10.83 -6.67 -9.02
C LEU A 32 10.81 -8.03 -8.31
N ILE A 33 11.86 -8.34 -7.55
CA ILE A 33 11.96 -9.58 -6.75
C ILE A 33 11.04 -9.52 -5.52
N ALA A 34 10.96 -8.37 -4.86
CA ALA A 34 10.09 -8.14 -3.71
C ALA A 34 8.58 -8.13 -4.08
N CYS A 35 8.25 -7.95 -5.36
CA CYS A 35 6.88 -7.93 -5.82
C CYS A 35 6.19 -9.30 -5.68
N LYS A 36 5.16 -9.36 -4.81
CA LYS A 36 4.29 -10.53 -4.69
C LYS A 36 3.42 -10.69 -5.93
N ARG A 37 3.26 -11.93 -6.41
CA ARG A 37 2.48 -12.22 -7.62
C ARG A 37 1.18 -12.93 -7.26
N LEU A 38 0.06 -12.28 -7.52
CA LEU A 38 -1.28 -12.83 -7.30
C LEU A 38 -1.71 -13.60 -8.55
N LYS A 39 -2.26 -14.81 -8.36
CA LYS A 39 -2.78 -15.64 -9.46
C LYS A 39 -4.03 -16.41 -9.03
N ASP A 40 -4.80 -16.81 -10.02
CA ASP A 40 -5.92 -17.75 -9.90
C ASP A 40 -6.97 -17.37 -8.84
N PRO A 41 -7.61 -16.19 -8.95
CA PRO A 41 -8.72 -15.84 -8.07
C PRO A 41 -9.96 -16.69 -8.39
N GLN A 42 -10.50 -17.36 -7.36
CA GLN A 42 -11.71 -18.18 -7.42
C GLN A 42 -12.74 -17.61 -6.44
N ILE A 43 -13.93 -17.30 -6.94
CA ILE A 43 -15.03 -16.74 -6.15
C ILE A 43 -15.93 -17.88 -5.67
N SER A 44 -16.35 -17.86 -4.40
CA SER A 44 -17.30 -18.84 -3.88
C SER A 44 -18.67 -18.74 -4.57
N PRO A 45 -19.45 -19.84 -4.66
CA PRO A 45 -20.77 -19.80 -5.30
C PRO A 45 -21.76 -18.80 -4.67
N ASP A 46 -21.61 -18.53 -3.37
CA ASP A 46 -22.41 -17.53 -2.64
C ASP A 46 -21.86 -16.10 -2.76
N GLY A 47 -20.73 -15.91 -3.43
CA GLY A 47 -20.09 -14.61 -3.67
C GLY A 47 -19.43 -13.98 -2.44
N LYS A 48 -19.38 -14.68 -1.30
CA LYS A 48 -18.88 -14.11 -0.03
C LYS A 48 -17.38 -14.26 0.17
N GLN A 49 -16.73 -15.15 -0.57
CA GLN A 49 -15.32 -15.46 -0.34
C GLN A 49 -14.56 -15.51 -1.66
N ILE A 50 -13.28 -15.14 -1.59
CA ILE A 50 -12.35 -15.26 -2.72
C ILE A 50 -11.10 -16.01 -2.25
N ALA A 51 -10.80 -17.13 -2.90
CA ALA A 51 -9.54 -17.83 -2.75
C ALA A 51 -8.58 -17.41 -3.87
N PHE A 52 -7.30 -17.21 -3.59
CA PHE A 52 -6.29 -16.91 -4.60
C PHE A 52 -4.90 -17.34 -4.13
N THR A 53 -3.95 -17.44 -5.05
CA THR A 53 -2.56 -17.77 -4.73
C THR A 53 -1.69 -16.53 -4.73
N VAL A 54 -0.72 -16.49 -3.81
CA VAL A 54 0.31 -15.45 -3.74
C VAL A 54 1.67 -16.12 -3.81
N GLN A 55 2.43 -15.81 -4.86
CA GLN A 55 3.82 -16.25 -5.00
C GLN A 55 4.77 -15.16 -4.51
N THR A 56 5.76 -15.56 -3.72
CA THR A 56 6.90 -14.75 -3.27
C THR A 56 8.21 -15.40 -3.69
N MET A 57 9.21 -14.58 -4.01
CA MET A 57 10.54 -15.05 -4.40
C MET A 57 11.48 -15.03 -3.19
N ASN A 58 12.31 -16.07 -3.04
CA ASN A 58 13.43 -16.09 -2.13
C ASN A 58 14.72 -16.09 -2.97
N GLU A 59 15.36 -14.93 -3.07
CA GLU A 59 16.58 -14.76 -3.86
C GLU A 59 17.76 -15.53 -3.26
N ALA A 60 17.90 -15.54 -1.92
CA ALA A 60 19.01 -16.19 -1.23
C ALA A 60 19.01 -17.72 -1.45
N GLU A 61 17.82 -18.32 -1.51
CA GLU A 61 17.65 -19.75 -1.79
C GLU A 61 17.42 -20.07 -3.27
N ASN A 62 17.38 -19.05 -4.14
CA ASN A 62 16.97 -19.16 -5.53
C ASN A 62 15.69 -20.01 -5.71
N SER A 63 14.67 -19.69 -4.91
CA SER A 63 13.44 -20.46 -4.83
C SER A 63 12.21 -19.55 -4.84
N SER A 64 11.01 -20.14 -4.92
CA SER A 64 9.76 -19.41 -4.79
C SER A 64 8.81 -20.16 -3.87
N ARG A 65 8.04 -19.42 -3.08
CA ARG A 65 6.98 -19.94 -2.23
C ARG A 65 5.63 -19.47 -2.76
N THR A 66 4.65 -20.36 -2.80
CA THR A 66 3.27 -20.03 -3.17
C THR A 66 2.35 -20.44 -2.05
N ASP A 67 1.61 -19.48 -1.49
CA ASP A 67 0.62 -19.70 -0.45
C ASP A 67 -0.79 -19.42 -0.98
N ILE A 68 -1.79 -20.14 -0.47
CA ILE A 68 -3.20 -19.90 -0.77
C ILE A 68 -3.76 -18.96 0.29
N TYR A 69 -4.44 -17.91 -0.15
CA TYR A 69 -5.14 -16.94 0.68
C TYR A 69 -6.64 -17.06 0.47
N LEU A 70 -7.39 -16.81 1.54
CA LEU A 70 -8.85 -16.73 1.52
C LEU A 70 -9.25 -15.40 2.15
N ILE A 71 -10.11 -14.65 1.48
CA ILE A 71 -10.72 -13.41 2.00
C ILE A 71 -12.24 -13.55 2.02
N SER A 72 -12.88 -12.86 2.96
CA SER A 72 -14.34 -12.85 3.21
C SER A 72 -14.90 -11.44 3.24
#